data_AF-A0A964N9D0-F1
#
_entry.id   AF-A0A964N9D0-F1
#
_cell.length_a   1.000
_cell.length_b   1.000
_cell.length_c   1.000
_cell.angle_alpha   90.00
_cell.angle_beta   90.00
_cell.angle_gamma   90.00
#
_symmetry.space_group_name_H-M   'P 1'
#
loop_
_entity.id
_entity.type
_entity.pdbx_description
1 polymer ?
#
loop_
_entity_poly.entity_id
_entity_poly.type
_entity_poly.pdbx_seq_one_letter_code
_entity_poly.pdbx_strand_id
1 'polypeptide(L)' 'GRWRNNRAENSPQPTRRRECKMGGFKSRGSAQSFLSTHAAVYATFNVQRHLTSARTHRAFRAAAIDTWRTAVATG' A
#
# COMPACT_ATOMS: atom_id res chain seq x y z
N GLY A 1 -12.69 -21.22 -25.80
CA GLY A 1 -12.41 -19.99 -25.03
C GLY A 1 -12.10 -20.33 -23.59
N ARG A 2 -10.92 -19.94 -23.08
CA ARG A 2 -10.59 -19.94 -21.65
C ARG A 2 -9.50 -18.89 -21.34
N TRP A 3 -9.72 -17.65 -21.73
CA TRP A 3 -8.98 -16.49 -21.19
C TRP A 3 -9.79 -15.88 -20.05
N ARG A 4 -10.12 -16.70 -19.06
CA ARG A 4 -10.79 -16.23 -17.86
C ARG A 4 -9.92 -16.58 -16.67
N ASN A 5 -9.44 -15.51 -16.04
CA ASN A 5 -8.89 -15.45 -14.71
C ASN A 5 -7.40 -15.75 -14.60
N ASN A 6 -6.57 -14.76 -14.95
CA ASN A 6 -5.34 -14.53 -14.20
C ASN A 6 -5.27 -13.13 -13.58
N ARG A 7 -6.34 -12.75 -12.86
CA ARG A 7 -6.33 -11.56 -11.99
C ARG A 7 -5.27 -11.68 -10.86
N ALA A 8 -4.80 -12.90 -10.57
CA ALA A 8 -3.69 -13.15 -9.65
C ALA A 8 -2.30 -12.78 -10.21
N GLU A 9 -2.14 -12.70 -11.54
CA GLU A 9 -0.91 -12.24 -12.19
C GLU A 9 -0.79 -10.71 -12.26
N ASN A 10 -1.91 -9.97 -12.25
CA ASN A 10 -1.89 -8.50 -12.19
C ASN A 10 -1.57 -7.93 -10.80
N SER A 11 -1.20 -8.78 -9.84
CA SER A 11 -0.76 -8.32 -8.53
C SER A 11 0.71 -7.89 -8.58
N PRO A 12 1.07 -6.70 -8.04
CA PRO A 12 2.46 -6.26 -8.00
C PRO A 12 3.32 -7.30 -7.28
N GLN A 13 4.43 -7.71 -7.90
CA GLN A 13 5.42 -8.62 -7.28
C GLN A 13 5.88 -8.20 -5.87
N PRO A 14 6.03 -6.90 -5.53
CA PRO A 14 6.35 -6.46 -4.16
C PRO A 14 5.31 -6.89 -3.12
N THR A 15 4.04 -6.90 -3.52
CA THR A 15 2.93 -7.36 -2.70
C THR A 15 3.07 -8.84 -2.41
N ARG A 16 3.28 -9.67 -3.44
CA ARG A 16 3.50 -11.13 -3.25
C ARG A 16 4.72 -11.43 -2.38
N ARG A 17 5.82 -10.68 -2.55
CA ARG A 17 7.02 -10.85 -1.72
C ARG A 17 6.75 -10.55 -0.25
N ARG A 18 5.91 -9.55 0.05
CA ARG A 18 5.49 -9.24 1.42
C ARG A 18 4.53 -10.27 1.97
N GLU A 19 3.56 -10.72 1.18
CA GLU A 19 2.65 -11.82 1.52
C GLU A 19 3.44 -13.08 1.90
N CYS A 20 4.42 -13.49 1.08
CA CYS A 20 5.27 -14.63 1.39
C CYS A 20 6.07 -14.43 2.68
N LYS A 21 6.61 -13.23 2.92
CA LYS A 21 7.30 -12.92 4.19
C LYS A 21 6.36 -12.96 5.40
N MET A 22 5.08 -12.64 5.21
CA MET A 22 4.04 -12.68 6.26
C MET A 22 3.38 -14.07 6.39
N GLY A 23 3.85 -15.09 5.67
CA GLY A 23 3.29 -16.45 5.74
C GLY A 23 2.00 -16.67 4.94
N GLY A 24 1.63 -15.75 4.06
CA GLY A 24 0.43 -15.81 3.22
C GLY A 24 -0.87 -15.47 3.96
N PHE A 25 -1.95 -15.25 3.20
CA PHE A 25 -3.28 -14.99 3.74
C PHE A 25 -4.11 -16.27 3.79
N LYS A 26 -4.78 -16.51 4.93
CA LYS A 26 -5.70 -17.64 5.12
C LYS A 26 -6.97 -17.53 4.27
N SER A 27 -7.31 -16.33 3.80
CA SER A 27 -8.51 -16.10 2.99
C SER A 27 -8.35 -14.94 2.01
N ARG A 28 -9.19 -14.92 0.97
CA ARG A 28 -9.26 -13.80 0.01
C ARG A 28 -9.72 -12.50 0.67
N GLY A 29 -10.61 -12.56 1.65
CA GLY A 29 -11.10 -11.38 2.37
C GLY A 29 -10.00 -10.72 3.21
N SER A 30 -9.19 -11.51 3.91
CA SER A 30 -8.03 -11.00 4.66
C SER A 30 -6.97 -10.39 3.75
N ALA A 31 -6.71 -11.02 2.59
CA ALA A 31 -5.86 -10.44 1.57
C ALA A 31 -6.42 -9.10 1.07
N GLN A 32 -7.70 -9.02 0.72
CA GLN A 32 -8.31 -7.81 0.19
C GLN A 32 -8.29 -6.65 1.19
N SER A 33 -8.59 -6.92 2.47
CA SER A 33 -8.53 -5.90 3.54
C SER A 33 -7.10 -5.41 3.76
N PHE A 34 -6.12 -6.33 3.76
CA PHE A 34 -4.71 -5.96 3.82
C PHE A 34 -4.31 -5.10 2.63
N LEU A 35 -4.63 -5.52 1.41
CA LEU A 35 -4.29 -4.78 0.19
C LEU A 35 -4.93 -3.40 0.16
N SER A 36 -6.19 -3.26 0.59
CA SER A 36 -6.87 -1.97 0.62
C SER A 36 -6.19 -1.00 1.59
N THR A 37 -5.90 -1.48 2.81
CA THR A 37 -5.23 -0.67 3.83
C THR A 37 -3.80 -0.33 3.40
N HIS A 38 -3.09 -1.33 2.87
CA HIS A 38 -1.72 -1.21 2.42
C HIS A 38 -1.59 -0.26 1.23
N ALA A 39 -2.50 -0.31 0.26
CA ALA A 39 -2.53 0.58 -0.89
C ALA A 39 -2.77 2.04 -0.47
N ALA A 40 -3.68 2.29 0.48
CA ALA A 40 -3.91 3.63 1.02
C ALA A 40 -2.64 4.19 1.67
N VAL A 41 -1.99 3.41 2.55
CA VAL A 41 -0.72 3.80 3.18
C VAL A 41 0.37 4.02 2.12
N TYR A 42 0.51 3.11 1.16
CA TYR A 42 1.51 3.24 0.10
C TYR A 42 1.27 4.50 -0.74
N ALA A 43 0.03 4.79 -1.14
CA ALA A 43 -0.28 6.01 -1.89
C ALA A 43 0.08 7.29 -1.12
N THR A 44 -0.21 7.36 0.18
CA THR A 44 0.10 8.55 1.00
C THR A 44 1.60 8.75 1.21
N PHE A 45 2.39 7.67 1.31
CA PHE A 45 3.82 7.75 1.63
C PHE A 45 4.76 7.58 0.43
N ASN A 46 4.28 7.10 -0.71
CA ASN A 46 5.08 6.88 -1.92
C ASN A 46 5.27 8.18 -2.72
N VAL A 47 5.88 9.17 -2.06
CA VAL A 47 6.33 10.40 -2.71
C VAL A 47 7.61 10.09 -3.47
N GLN A 48 7.64 10.38 -4.78
CA GLN A 48 8.80 10.11 -5.63
C GLN A 48 9.97 11.01 -5.23
N ARG A 49 10.75 10.57 -4.23
CA ARG A 49 11.89 11.32 -3.65
C ARG A 49 12.88 11.81 -4.70
N HIS A 50 13.06 11.04 -5.78
CA HIS A 50 13.96 11.40 -6.88
C HIS A 50 13.43 12.52 -7.78
N LEU A 51 12.13 12.82 -7.71
CA LEU A 51 11.49 13.93 -8.41
C LEU A 51 11.23 15.15 -7.51
N THR A 52 11.60 15.09 -6.23
CA THR A 52 11.32 16.17 -5.27
C THR A 52 12.55 16.61 -4.52
N SER A 53 12.63 17.92 -4.22
CA SER A 53 13.67 18.43 -3.34
C SER A 53 13.55 17.80 -1.94
N ALA A 54 14.66 17.75 -1.20
CA ALA A 54 14.65 17.25 0.17
C ALA A 54 13.69 18.02 1.08
N ARG A 55 13.52 19.34 0.86
CA ARG A 55 12.57 20.18 1.61
C ARG A 55 11.13 19.78 1.32
N THR A 56 10.79 19.68 0.04
CA THR A 56 9.44 19.30 -0.42
C THR A 56 9.07 17.90 0.07
N HIS A 57 10.01 16.95 -0.01
CA HIS A 57 9.81 15.60 0.49
C HIS A 57 9.55 15.55 2.01
N ARG A 58 10.26 16.37 2.81
CA ARG A 58 9.99 16.49 4.26
C ARG A 58 8.61 17.07 4.54
N ALA A 59 8.18 18.08 3.79
CA ALA A 59 6.85 18.67 3.94
C ALA A 59 5.74 17.64 3.63
N PHE A 60 5.85 16.90 2.52
CA PHE A 60 4.90 15.83 2.20
C PHE A 60 4.87 14.72 3.25
N ARG A 61 6.04 14.33 3.80
CA ARG A 61 6.12 13.36 4.89
C ARG A 61 5.44 13.86 6.17
N ALA A 62 5.61 15.13 6.51
CA ALA A 62 4.96 15.72 7.68
C ALA A 62 3.43 15.73 7.52
N ALA A 63 2.94 16.19 6.37
CA ALA A 63 1.50 16.18 6.05
C ALA A 63 0.91 14.76 6.08
N ALA A 64 1.60 13.78 5.49
CA ALA A 64 1.18 12.37 5.51
C ALA A 64 1.05 11.81 6.94
N ILE A 65 1.99 12.14 7.83
CA ILE A 65 1.95 11.72 9.24
C ILE A 65 0.78 12.38 9.98
N ASP A 66 0.49 13.64 9.71
CA ASP A 66 -0.60 14.37 10.34
C ASP A 66 -1.98 13.82 9.94
N THR A 67 -2.17 13.56 8.64
CA THR A 67 -3.34 12.86 8.12
C THR A 67 -3.50 11.48 8.77
N TRP A 68 -2.39 10.73 8.91
CA TRP A 68 -2.42 9.44 9.57
C TRP A 68 -2.84 9.55 11.04
N ARG A 69 -2.28 10.51 11.79
CA ARG A 69 -2.63 10.76 13.20
C ARG A 69 -4.12 11.09 13.36
N THR A 70 -4.67 11.90 12.47
CA THR A 70 -6.09 12.23 12.47
C THR A 70 -6.95 10.98 12.21
N ALA A 71 -6.57 10.18 11.22
CA ALA A 71 -7.30 8.97 10.87
C ALA A 71 -7.32 7.93 12.00
N VAL A 72 -6.22 7.76 12.75
CA VAL A 72 -6.17 6.84 13.89
C VAL A 72 -6.80 7.38 15.17
N ALA A 73 -6.88 8.71 15.33
CA ALA A 73 -7.52 9.33 16.50
C ALA A 73 -9.06 9.37 16.42
N THR A 74 -9.62 9.14 15.23
CA THR A 74 -11.07 9.20 14.97
C THR A 74 -11.73 7.81 15.03
N GLY A 75 -10.99 6.76 15.43
CA GLY A 75 -11.50 5.38 15.58
C GLY A 75 -11.45 4.92 17.03
#